data_AF-A0A5D2II01-F1
#
_entry.id   AF-A0A5D2II01-F1
#
_cell.length_a   1.000
_cell.length_b   1.000
_cell.length_c   1.000
_cell.angle_alpha   90.00
_cell.angle_beta   90.00
_cell.angle_gamma   90.00
#
_symmetry.space_group_name_H-M   'P 1'
#
loop_
_entity.id
_entity.type
_entity.pdbx_description
1 polymer ?
#
loop_
_entity_poly.entity_id
_entity_poly.type
_entity_poly.pdbx_seq_one_letter_code
_entity_poly.pdbx_strand_id
1 'polypeptide(L)'
;MADTAVVVDVPRKSRNNGRKALKQKNPSSSSPSLSTNEANILAQKLSQQLSPTQAPSPMKSDPSKENHDGLSQPLKGKAAGKGKQSKKSFEKDLQEMQDMLQKLRIEKEKTEELLKEKDEMLKMKDEEIENKGKEQEKLQMELKKLQKMKEFKPNMKFAISMNKGGGFEKKRPSPPYILWCKDQWKEIKKENPEADFKEVSNILGAKWKTIMAEEKKPYEEIYRAEKEVYLQAIAKEKRETEAMKLFEDEHKQKTAMELLEQYLQFKEEAEKETKKKTKKERDPLKPKQPMSAFFLFSNERRAALLADNGNKNVLEAAKIAGEEWKNMTAEQKKPYEEIAKKNKEKYMEEMEVYKQKKEEEALNVKKQEEEMMKLQKQEALQLLKKKEKTDHIIKKTKEKRQQKKQQNSDPNKPKKPASSFLLFSKEARKTLVQERQGINNSTLNALISVKWKELSEEERDVWNAKASEAMEVYKKQMEQYNKSAEEEQQH
;
A
#
# COMPACT_ATOMS: atom_id res chain seq x y z
N MET A 1 -74.09 24.13 -4.86
CA MET A 1 -73.57 25.50 -5.02
C MET A 1 -72.33 25.37 -5.89
N ALA A 2 -72.54 25.47 -7.20
CA ALA A 2 -72.20 26.66 -8.01
C ALA A 2 -70.67 26.83 -8.05
N ASP A 3 -70.03 26.27 -9.08
CA ASP A 3 -69.64 26.95 -10.35
C ASP A 3 -68.29 27.68 -10.17
N THR A 4 -67.23 27.48 -10.96
CA THR A 4 -67.15 27.43 -12.43
C THR A 4 -65.88 26.73 -12.93
N ALA A 5 -65.95 26.25 -14.19
CA ALA A 5 -64.88 25.71 -15.04
C ALA A 5 -63.76 26.74 -15.35
N VAL A 6 -62.59 26.37 -15.87
CA VAL A 6 -62.33 26.24 -17.32
C VAL A 6 -60.95 25.58 -17.60
N VAL A 7 -60.96 24.75 -18.65
CA VAL A 7 -59.90 24.07 -19.41
C VAL A 7 -58.79 25.00 -19.91
N VAL A 8 -57.50 24.61 -19.85
CA VAL A 8 -56.52 24.92 -20.93
C VAL A 8 -55.38 23.87 -21.00
N ASP A 9 -55.35 23.19 -22.14
CA ASP A 9 -54.27 22.79 -23.04
C ASP A 9 -52.76 22.78 -22.67
N VAL A 10 -52.09 21.80 -23.27
CA VAL A 10 -50.64 21.51 -23.23
C VAL A 10 -49.90 22.30 -24.31
N PRO A 11 -48.61 22.66 -24.08
CA PRO A 11 -47.66 22.53 -25.19
C PRO A 11 -46.30 21.93 -24.80
N ARG A 12 -45.83 21.02 -25.67
CA ARG A 12 -44.46 20.52 -25.78
C ARG A 12 -43.49 21.66 -26.15
N LYS A 13 -42.27 21.63 -25.59
CA LYS A 13 -41.14 22.46 -26.07
C LYS A 13 -39.95 21.62 -26.49
N SER A 14 -39.50 21.93 -27.71
CA SER A 14 -38.36 21.38 -28.45
C SER A 14 -37.06 22.14 -28.15
N ARG A 15 -35.94 21.40 -28.29
CA ARG A 15 -34.54 21.79 -28.60
C ARG A 15 -34.19 23.28 -28.71
N ASN A 16 -33.07 23.69 -28.08
CA ASN A 16 -31.96 24.24 -28.87
C ASN A 16 -30.57 24.20 -28.20
N ASN A 17 -29.57 24.06 -29.05
CA ASN A 17 -28.12 24.08 -28.81
C ASN A 17 -27.59 25.50 -28.57
N GLY A 18 -26.47 25.62 -27.84
CA GLY A 18 -25.66 26.84 -27.78
C GLY A 18 -24.23 26.61 -27.31
N ARG A 19 -23.29 26.50 -28.25
CA ARG A 19 -21.83 26.60 -28.06
C ARG A 19 -21.42 28.06 -27.89
N LYS A 20 -20.46 28.37 -26.99
CA LYS A 20 -19.54 29.53 -27.03
C LYS A 20 -18.35 29.21 -26.09
N ALA A 21 -17.19 28.81 -26.60
CA ALA A 21 -16.06 29.62 -27.10
C ALA A 21 -15.27 30.33 -25.98
N LEU A 22 -14.20 29.67 -25.51
CA LEU A 22 -13.17 30.23 -24.62
C LEU A 22 -12.19 31.07 -25.45
N LYS A 23 -11.97 32.33 -25.06
CA LYS A 23 -10.97 33.22 -25.66
C LYS A 23 -9.84 33.44 -24.66
N GLN A 24 -8.62 33.19 -25.13
CA GLN A 24 -7.35 33.47 -24.46
C GLN A 24 -7.16 34.99 -24.27
N LYS A 25 -6.46 35.37 -23.19
CA LYS A 25 -5.44 36.44 -23.16
C LYS A 25 -4.78 36.53 -21.77
N ASN A 26 -3.47 36.32 -21.73
CA ASN A 26 -2.58 36.98 -20.76
C ASN A 26 -2.42 38.44 -21.22
N PRO A 27 -2.06 39.37 -20.31
CA PRO A 27 -0.66 39.77 -20.26
C PRO A 27 -0.11 40.04 -18.85
N SER A 28 1.20 40.02 -18.81
CA SER A 28 2.12 40.36 -17.73
C SER A 28 1.93 41.75 -17.10
N SER A 29 2.43 41.86 -15.86
CA SER A 29 3.20 42.98 -15.27
C SER A 29 2.54 43.78 -14.14
N SER A 30 3.41 44.15 -13.19
CA SER A 30 3.26 45.15 -12.12
C SER A 30 2.51 44.74 -10.84
N SER A 31 3.32 44.46 -9.81
CA SER A 31 2.98 44.66 -8.39
C SER A 31 2.79 46.16 -8.08
N PRO A 32 1.98 46.53 -7.06
CA PRO A 32 2.53 47.01 -5.77
C PRO A 32 1.73 46.49 -4.55
N SER A 33 2.38 46.14 -3.42
CA SER A 33 2.52 46.93 -2.16
C SER A 33 1.16 47.31 -1.52
N LEU A 34 0.87 47.07 -0.23
CA LEU A 34 1.59 47.51 0.97
C LEU A 34 0.95 46.92 2.25
N SER A 35 1.75 46.86 3.33
CA SER A 35 1.37 47.06 4.75
C SER A 35 0.79 45.87 5.53
N THR A 36 1.26 45.49 6.74
CA THR A 36 2.27 46.07 7.66
C THR A 36 2.56 45.10 8.81
N ASN A 37 3.69 45.33 9.49
CA ASN A 37 4.12 44.94 10.85
C ASN A 37 5.02 43.68 10.96
N GLU A 38 6.21 43.71 11.56
CA GLU A 38 7.01 44.79 12.17
C GLU A 38 8.44 44.25 12.46
N ALA A 39 9.41 45.17 12.42
CA ALA A 39 10.80 45.27 12.93
C ALA A 39 11.36 44.17 13.87
N ASN A 40 12.67 43.93 14.06
CA ASN A 40 14.00 44.44 13.66
C ASN A 40 15.00 43.33 14.13
N ILE A 41 16.17 43.09 13.53
CA ILE A 41 17.45 43.77 13.80
C ILE A 41 18.48 43.38 12.72
N LEU A 42 19.17 44.42 12.22
CA LEU A 42 20.31 44.47 11.28
C LEU A 42 21.51 43.59 11.73
N ALA A 43 22.13 42.85 10.80
CA ALA A 43 23.34 43.19 10.01
C ALA A 43 24.62 43.34 10.87
N GLN A 44 25.75 42.69 10.56
CA GLN A 44 26.53 42.91 9.34
C GLN A 44 27.45 41.72 9.01
N LYS A 45 27.75 41.62 7.72
CA LYS A 45 28.64 40.70 7.02
C LYS A 45 29.95 41.42 6.67
N LEU A 46 31.08 40.71 6.67
CA LEU A 46 32.23 40.77 5.73
C LEU A 46 33.50 40.30 6.49
N SER A 47 34.52 39.65 5.93
CA SER A 47 34.78 38.80 4.75
C SER A 47 36.29 38.51 4.77
N GLN A 48 36.72 37.46 4.06
CA GLN A 48 38.10 37.07 3.65
C GLN A 48 38.74 35.97 4.51
N GLN A 49 38.76 34.73 3.99
CA GLN A 49 39.71 34.13 3.03
C GLN A 49 41.00 33.66 3.70
N LEU A 50 41.21 32.34 3.73
CA LEU A 50 42.34 31.60 3.12
C LEU A 50 42.41 30.17 3.71
N SER A 51 42.40 29.17 2.84
CA SER A 51 42.92 27.81 3.08
C SER A 51 44.43 27.78 2.68
N PRO A 52 45.23 26.70 2.88
CA PRO A 52 44.87 25.35 3.36
C PRO A 52 45.94 24.64 4.27
N THR A 53 45.59 23.43 4.71
CA THR A 53 46.47 22.23 4.84
C THR A 53 47.15 21.87 6.17
N GLN A 54 46.94 20.59 6.53
CA GLN A 54 47.74 19.60 7.29
C GLN A 54 47.58 19.43 8.82
N ALA A 55 47.08 18.23 9.17
CA ALA A 55 47.30 17.46 10.40
C ALA A 55 48.82 17.11 10.58
N PRO A 56 49.35 16.63 11.74
CA PRO A 56 48.71 15.73 12.71
C PRO A 56 49.07 15.89 14.23
N SER A 57 48.37 15.08 15.03
CA SER A 57 48.57 14.52 16.39
C SER A 57 49.77 14.93 17.27
N PRO A 58 49.58 15.05 18.61
CA PRO A 58 50.65 14.99 19.59
C PRO A 58 50.61 13.72 20.47
N MET A 59 51.78 13.18 20.80
CA MET A 59 51.96 12.31 21.95
C MET A 59 53.34 12.51 22.59
N LYS A 60 53.31 12.66 23.93
CA LYS A 60 54.36 12.39 24.95
C LYS A 60 55.53 13.39 25.00
N SER A 61 56.19 13.70 26.12
CA SER A 61 55.94 13.71 27.58
C SER A 61 57.27 14.15 28.23
N ASP A 62 57.24 15.23 29.04
CA ASP A 62 58.18 15.63 30.14
C ASP A 62 59.72 15.73 29.88
N PRO A 63 60.59 16.30 30.76
CA PRO A 63 60.39 16.96 32.07
C PRO A 63 61.23 18.25 32.36
N SER A 64 60.94 18.89 33.52
CA SER A 64 61.90 19.45 34.53
C SER A 64 61.77 20.96 34.90
N LYS A 65 61.50 21.20 36.20
CA LYS A 65 62.13 22.12 37.21
C LYS A 65 62.61 23.52 36.77
N GLU A 66 62.59 24.62 37.54
CA GLU A 66 62.52 24.96 38.97
C GLU A 66 62.44 26.51 39.05
N ASN A 67 61.95 27.08 40.18
CA ASN A 67 62.34 28.36 40.84
C ASN A 67 61.19 28.82 41.77
N HIS A 68 61.29 28.69 43.10
CA HIS A 68 61.97 29.53 44.11
C HIS A 68 61.12 30.70 44.63
N ASP A 69 60.80 30.67 45.93
CA ASP A 69 60.59 31.89 46.72
C ASP A 69 61.01 31.67 48.21
N GLY A 70 61.71 32.64 48.80
CA GLY A 70 62.18 32.68 50.20
C GLY A 70 61.11 33.22 51.16
N LEU A 71 61.25 33.33 52.49
CA LEU A 71 62.39 33.41 53.40
C LEU A 71 61.86 33.35 54.87
N SER A 72 62.71 32.85 55.81
CA SER A 72 62.80 33.18 57.26
C SER A 72 61.69 32.73 58.24
N GLN A 73 61.91 32.25 59.48
CA GLN A 73 63.07 31.96 60.35
C GLN A 73 62.61 31.04 61.54
N PRO A 74 63.53 30.50 62.38
CA PRO A 74 63.33 29.30 63.21
C PRO A 74 63.35 29.55 64.74
N LEU A 75 62.72 28.67 65.54
CA LEU A 75 63.12 28.44 66.95
C LEU A 75 62.90 26.97 67.39
N LYS A 76 63.96 26.39 67.98
CA LYS A 76 63.99 25.09 68.68
C LYS A 76 63.48 25.25 70.12
N GLY A 77 62.79 24.23 70.67
CA GLY A 77 62.57 24.14 72.13
C GLY A 77 61.67 23.00 72.61
N LYS A 78 62.26 21.83 72.85
CA LYS A 78 61.93 20.74 73.81
C LYS A 78 60.47 20.50 74.29
N ALA A 79 60.08 19.23 74.08
CA ALA A 79 59.66 18.23 75.08
C ALA A 79 58.16 17.98 75.38
N ALA A 80 57.81 16.72 75.10
CA ALA A 80 56.99 15.79 75.88
C ALA A 80 55.46 15.93 75.90
N GLY A 81 54.81 14.83 75.46
CA GLY A 81 53.60 14.33 76.12
C GLY A 81 52.39 14.07 75.23
N LYS A 82 52.03 12.78 75.13
CA LYS A 82 50.70 12.24 74.74
C LYS A 82 50.23 12.48 73.30
N GLY A 83 50.40 11.46 72.45
CA GLY A 83 49.84 11.42 71.11
C GLY A 83 49.48 10.01 70.65
N LYS A 84 48.67 9.26 71.43
CA LYS A 84 48.15 7.94 71.01
C LYS A 84 46.65 7.91 70.72
N GLN A 85 45.93 9.01 70.97
CA GLN A 85 44.52 9.19 70.55
C GLN A 85 44.34 10.01 69.25
N SER A 86 45.35 10.77 68.80
CA SER A 86 45.25 11.60 67.58
C SER A 86 45.53 10.83 66.28
N LYS A 87 46.38 9.79 66.28
CA LYS A 87 46.68 9.00 65.06
C LYS A 87 45.50 8.17 64.54
N LYS A 88 44.63 7.67 65.42
CA LYS A 88 43.40 6.94 65.02
C LYS A 88 42.33 7.84 64.41
N SER A 89 42.31 9.13 64.75
CA SER A 89 41.42 10.13 64.14
C SER A 89 41.90 10.45 62.72
N PHE A 90 43.18 10.73 62.56
CA PHE A 90 43.75 11.10 61.26
C PHE A 90 43.67 9.98 60.22
N GLU A 91 43.88 8.72 60.61
CA GLU A 91 43.71 7.56 59.71
C GLU A 91 42.26 7.42 59.23
N LYS A 92 41.30 7.69 60.13
CA LYS A 92 39.88 7.66 59.82
C LYS A 92 39.48 8.82 58.91
N ASP A 93 40.00 10.02 59.16
CA ASP A 93 39.78 11.20 58.31
C ASP A 93 40.41 11.01 56.90
N LEU A 94 41.58 10.34 56.82
CA LEU A 94 42.22 9.98 55.56
C LEU A 94 41.42 8.94 54.78
N GLN A 95 40.86 7.94 55.48
CA GLN A 95 39.98 6.93 54.88
C GLN A 95 38.66 7.56 54.40
N GLU A 96 38.06 8.46 55.17
CA GLU A 96 36.85 9.19 54.78
C GLU A 96 37.10 10.10 53.56
N MET A 97 38.29 10.70 53.46
CA MET A 97 38.69 11.48 52.28
C MET A 97 38.91 10.59 51.04
N GLN A 98 39.50 9.41 51.20
CA GLN A 98 39.60 8.42 50.12
C GLN A 98 38.24 7.91 49.66
N ASP A 99 37.33 7.61 50.59
CA ASP A 99 35.97 7.15 50.30
C ASP A 99 35.15 8.25 49.60
N MET A 100 35.34 9.52 50.00
CA MET A 100 34.71 10.67 49.33
C MET A 100 35.22 10.83 47.90
N LEU A 101 36.54 10.72 47.67
CA LEU A 101 37.13 10.73 46.33
C LEU A 101 36.63 9.57 45.47
N GLN A 102 36.45 8.39 46.05
CA GLN A 102 35.92 7.22 45.35
C GLN A 102 34.43 7.39 45.01
N LYS A 103 33.63 7.98 45.91
CA LYS A 103 32.23 8.36 45.63
C LYS A 103 32.14 9.39 44.50
N LEU A 104 32.98 10.42 44.51
CA LEU A 104 33.02 11.42 43.44
C LEU A 104 33.42 10.83 42.09
N ARG A 105 34.32 9.85 42.06
CA ARG A 105 34.66 9.10 40.83
C ARG A 105 33.48 8.30 40.30
N ILE A 106 32.78 7.57 41.16
CA ILE A 106 31.60 6.77 40.79
C ILE A 106 30.45 7.68 40.33
N GLU A 107 30.26 8.82 40.99
CA GLU A 107 29.24 9.79 40.60
C GLU A 107 29.55 10.41 39.24
N LYS A 108 30.82 10.76 38.98
CA LYS A 108 31.29 11.20 37.66
C LYS A 108 31.05 10.14 36.58
N GLU A 109 31.41 8.89 36.85
CA GLU A 109 31.24 7.77 35.91
C GLU A 109 29.75 7.53 35.59
N LYS A 110 28.86 7.59 36.59
CA LYS A 110 27.41 7.51 36.39
C LYS A 110 26.88 8.67 35.56
N THR A 111 27.39 9.89 35.76
CA THR A 111 26.97 11.04 34.93
C THR A 111 27.46 10.93 33.49
N GLU A 112 28.64 10.37 33.28
CA GLU A 112 29.22 10.13 31.96
C GLU A 112 28.47 9.03 31.20
N GLU A 113 28.04 7.98 31.91
CA GLU A 113 27.22 6.90 31.35
C GLU A 113 25.82 7.39 30.96
N LEU A 114 25.19 8.23 31.78
CA LEU A 114 23.91 8.89 31.45
C LEU A 114 24.01 9.83 30.24
N LEU A 115 25.15 10.52 30.09
CA LEU A 115 25.43 11.35 28.92
C LEU A 115 25.57 10.49 27.67
N LYS A 116 26.32 9.38 27.76
CA LYS A 116 26.51 8.44 26.67
C LYS A 116 25.21 7.79 26.22
N GLU A 117 24.33 7.40 27.16
CA GLU A 117 23.01 6.84 26.87
C GLU A 117 22.11 7.87 26.15
N LYS A 118 22.19 9.15 26.52
CA LYS A 118 21.46 10.22 25.82
C LYS A 118 21.98 10.49 24.42
N ASP A 119 23.29 10.44 24.21
CA ASP A 119 23.90 10.59 22.90
C ASP A 119 23.55 9.42 21.99
N GLU A 120 23.52 8.19 22.52
CA GLU A 120 23.04 7.00 21.78
C GLU A 120 21.55 7.11 21.43
N MET A 121 20.71 7.61 22.34
CA MET A 121 19.30 7.89 22.05
C MET A 121 19.09 8.97 20.98
N LEU A 122 19.91 10.02 20.99
CA LEU A 122 19.90 11.05 19.95
C LEU A 122 20.27 10.47 18.60
N LYS A 123 21.32 9.65 18.56
CA LYS A 123 21.77 8.99 17.34
C LYS A 123 20.71 8.06 16.74
N MET A 124 20.02 7.28 17.58
CA MET A 124 18.90 6.43 17.14
C MET A 124 17.73 7.25 16.58
N LYS A 125 17.43 8.42 17.16
CA LYS A 125 16.40 9.32 16.63
C LYS A 125 16.79 9.97 15.32
N ASP A 126 18.06 10.35 15.17
CA ASP A 126 18.57 10.92 13.92
C ASP A 126 18.51 9.87 12.79
N GLU A 127 18.88 8.62 13.06
CA GLU A 127 18.74 7.50 12.12
C GLU A 127 17.26 7.23 11.77
N GLU A 128 16.34 7.30 12.74
CA GLU A 128 14.90 7.16 12.50
C GLU A 128 14.35 8.30 11.62
N ILE A 129 14.80 9.53 11.84
CA ILE A 129 14.44 10.70 11.02
C ILE A 129 14.96 10.55 9.60
N GLU A 130 16.21 10.09 9.43
CA GLU A 130 16.81 9.87 8.11
C GLU A 130 16.04 8.79 7.32
N ASN A 131 15.65 7.70 8.00
CA ASN A 131 14.85 6.63 7.38
C ASN A 131 13.46 7.10 6.98
N LYS A 132 12.78 7.89 7.83
CA LYS A 132 11.50 8.52 7.48
C LYS A 132 11.63 9.47 6.28
N GLY A 133 12.73 10.21 6.19
CA GLY A 133 13.04 11.06 5.04
C GLY A 133 13.17 10.26 3.74
N LYS A 134 13.92 9.15 3.76
CA LYS A 134 14.09 8.24 2.60
C LYS A 134 12.76 7.62 2.16
N GLU A 135 11.91 7.24 3.12
CA GLU A 135 10.58 6.68 2.83
C GLU A 135 9.65 7.73 2.23
N GLN A 136 9.66 8.96 2.76
CA GLN A 136 8.90 10.08 2.21
C GLN A 136 9.36 10.45 0.79
N GLU A 137 10.66 10.36 0.50
CA GLU A 137 11.21 10.57 -0.84
C GLU A 137 10.79 9.45 -1.83
N LYS A 138 10.78 8.19 -1.38
CA LYS A 138 10.25 7.06 -2.17
C LYS A 138 8.77 7.26 -2.51
N LEU A 139 7.96 7.63 -1.51
CA LEU A 139 6.54 7.93 -1.71
C LEU A 139 6.35 9.12 -2.65
N GLN A 140 7.18 10.17 -2.56
CA GLN A 140 7.14 11.27 -3.53
C GLN A 140 7.50 10.83 -4.96
N MET A 141 8.51 9.96 -5.13
CA MET A 141 8.86 9.41 -6.44
C MET A 141 7.74 8.56 -7.02
N GLU A 142 7.10 7.75 -6.19
CA GLU A 142 5.96 6.91 -6.58
C GLU A 142 4.73 7.76 -6.94
N LEU A 143 4.44 8.81 -6.15
CA LEU A 143 3.38 9.78 -6.44
C LEU A 143 3.67 10.53 -7.74
N LYS A 144 4.91 10.97 -7.98
CA LYS A 144 5.34 11.55 -9.27
C LYS A 144 5.21 10.56 -10.42
N LYS A 145 5.50 9.27 -10.22
CA LYS A 145 5.33 8.21 -11.23
C LYS A 145 3.86 7.98 -11.56
N LEU A 146 2.99 7.93 -10.54
CA LEU A 146 1.55 7.80 -10.69
C LEU A 146 0.92 9.05 -11.32
N GLN A 147 1.39 10.23 -10.95
CA GLN A 147 0.97 11.49 -11.55
C GLN A 147 1.43 11.58 -13.01
N LYS A 148 2.64 11.14 -13.34
CA LYS A 148 3.13 11.02 -14.72
C LYS A 148 2.35 9.99 -15.54
N MET A 149 1.89 8.90 -14.92
CA MET A 149 0.99 7.91 -15.54
C MET A 149 -0.43 8.46 -15.74
N LYS A 150 -0.90 9.33 -14.85
CA LYS A 150 -2.24 9.97 -14.91
C LYS A 150 -2.27 11.19 -15.86
N GLU A 151 -1.15 11.91 -15.97
CA GLU A 151 -0.92 13.03 -16.89
C GLU A 151 -0.46 12.57 -18.27
N PHE A 152 -0.05 11.29 -18.42
CA PHE A 152 0.09 10.65 -19.72
C PHE A 152 -1.29 10.52 -20.39
N LYS A 153 -1.72 11.62 -21.00
CA LYS A 153 -2.73 11.63 -22.05
C LYS A 153 -1.98 11.32 -23.33
N PRO A 154 -2.09 10.10 -23.90
CA PRO A 154 -1.45 9.82 -25.17
C PRO A 154 -2.14 10.70 -26.22
N ASN A 155 -1.51 11.83 -26.56
CA ASN A 155 -1.82 12.52 -27.80
C ASN A 155 -1.19 11.72 -28.94
N MET A 156 -1.83 10.60 -29.25
CA MET A 156 -1.74 10.02 -30.57
C MET A 156 -3.12 10.11 -31.16
N LYS A 157 -3.32 11.12 -32.01
CA LYS A 157 -4.31 11.03 -33.08
C LYS A 157 -3.83 9.97 -34.06
N PHE A 158 -3.89 8.70 -33.66
CA PHE A 158 -3.99 7.63 -34.64
C PHE A 158 -5.42 7.68 -35.14
N ALA A 159 -5.56 7.97 -36.44
CA ALA A 159 -6.79 7.67 -37.14
C ALA A 159 -7.17 6.23 -36.81
N ILE A 160 -8.33 6.05 -36.17
CA ILE A 160 -8.95 4.74 -36.00
C ILE A 160 -9.36 4.30 -37.41
N SER A 161 -8.41 3.70 -38.13
CA SER A 161 -8.73 2.69 -39.10
C SER A 161 -8.97 1.42 -38.29
N MET A 162 -10.23 1.06 -38.15
CA MET A 162 -10.66 -0.24 -37.64
C MET A 162 -10.06 -1.33 -38.54
N ASN A 163 -8.86 -1.80 -38.22
CA ASN A 163 -8.37 -3.08 -38.69
C ASN A 163 -8.35 -4.04 -37.51
N LYS A 164 -9.39 -4.88 -37.45
CA LYS A 164 -9.43 -6.02 -36.55
C LYS A 164 -8.33 -7.01 -36.98
N GLY A 165 -7.42 -7.30 -36.08
CA GLY A 165 -6.57 -8.49 -36.16
C GLY A 165 -5.09 -8.18 -36.04
N GLY A 166 -4.48 -8.63 -34.96
CA GLY A 166 -3.02 -8.70 -34.83
C GLY A 166 -2.48 -8.14 -33.52
N GLY A 167 -2.79 -8.80 -32.40
CA GLY A 167 -1.74 -8.91 -31.39
C GLY A 167 -0.54 -9.57 -32.09
N PHE A 168 0.68 -9.13 -31.80
CA PHE A 168 1.89 -9.82 -32.24
C PHE A 168 1.98 -11.18 -31.51
N GLU A 169 1.05 -12.09 -31.82
CA GLU A 169 1.26 -13.50 -31.61
C GLU A 169 2.52 -13.84 -32.40
N LYS A 170 3.56 -14.32 -31.71
CA LYS A 170 4.79 -14.82 -32.33
C LYS A 170 4.36 -15.64 -33.56
N LYS A 171 4.68 -15.14 -34.75
CA LYS A 171 4.19 -15.72 -36.00
C LYS A 171 4.73 -17.15 -36.09
N ARG A 172 3.85 -18.10 -36.37
CA ARG A 172 4.25 -19.51 -36.50
C ARG A 172 5.33 -19.61 -37.60
N PRO A 173 6.35 -20.47 -37.42
CA PRO A 173 7.38 -20.70 -38.42
C PRO A 173 6.79 -21.05 -39.79
N SER A 174 7.42 -20.51 -40.83
CA SER A 174 6.93 -20.70 -42.20
C SER A 174 7.26 -22.12 -42.67
N PRO A 175 6.32 -22.86 -43.26
CA PRO A 175 6.58 -24.20 -43.77
C PRO A 175 7.74 -24.23 -44.79
N PRO A 176 8.42 -25.38 -44.98
CA PRO A 176 9.61 -25.51 -45.84
C PRO A 176 9.42 -24.96 -47.25
N TYR A 177 8.27 -25.23 -47.88
CA TYR A 177 7.92 -24.70 -49.20
C TYR A 177 7.89 -23.17 -49.24
N ILE A 178 7.38 -22.52 -48.19
CA ILE A 178 7.27 -21.05 -48.14
C ILE A 178 8.66 -20.43 -47.94
N LEU A 179 9.52 -21.07 -47.15
CA LEU A 179 10.91 -20.65 -46.99
C LEU A 179 11.67 -20.76 -48.31
N TRP A 180 11.52 -21.88 -49.02
CA TRP A 180 12.09 -22.10 -50.33
C TRP A 180 11.53 -21.15 -51.39
N CYS A 181 10.21 -20.95 -51.44
CA CYS A 181 9.59 -19.99 -52.34
C CYS A 181 10.15 -18.59 -52.12
N LYS A 182 10.34 -18.15 -50.88
CA LYS A 182 10.88 -16.82 -50.58
C LYS A 182 12.32 -16.63 -51.08
N ASP A 183 13.09 -17.71 -51.09
CA ASP A 183 14.48 -17.73 -51.55
C ASP A 183 14.55 -17.72 -53.08
N GLN A 184 13.86 -18.67 -53.71
CA GLN A 184 13.82 -18.83 -55.17
C GLN A 184 13.00 -17.75 -55.88
N TRP A 185 12.11 -17.05 -55.17
CA TRP A 185 11.37 -15.90 -55.71
C TRP A 185 12.32 -14.80 -56.20
N LYS A 186 13.41 -14.56 -55.47
CA LYS A 186 14.38 -13.52 -55.84
C LYS A 186 15.13 -13.88 -57.11
N GLU A 187 15.50 -15.15 -57.24
CA GLU A 187 16.20 -15.67 -58.42
C GLU A 187 15.29 -15.65 -59.66
N ILE A 188 14.04 -16.13 -59.55
CA ILE A 188 13.11 -16.16 -60.70
C ILE A 188 12.66 -14.76 -61.11
N LYS A 189 12.52 -13.83 -60.16
CA LYS A 189 12.20 -12.42 -60.47
C LYS A 189 13.38 -11.67 -61.09
N LYS A 190 14.61 -12.12 -60.83
CA LYS A 190 15.82 -11.62 -61.49
C LYS A 190 15.94 -12.14 -62.92
N GLU A 191 15.59 -13.41 -63.14
CA GLU A 191 15.53 -14.04 -64.48
C GLU A 191 14.35 -13.52 -65.31
N ASN A 192 13.25 -13.12 -64.68
CA ASN A 192 12.05 -12.60 -65.34
C ASN A 192 11.58 -11.29 -64.67
N PRO A 193 12.22 -10.15 -64.98
CA PRO A 193 11.93 -8.86 -64.34
C PRO A 193 10.50 -8.34 -64.58
N GLU A 194 9.91 -8.73 -65.71
CA GLU A 194 8.55 -8.34 -66.16
C GLU A 194 7.47 -9.38 -65.79
N ALA A 195 7.83 -10.55 -65.25
CA ALA A 195 6.86 -11.60 -64.94
C ALA A 195 5.98 -11.23 -63.74
N ASP A 196 4.67 -11.47 -63.90
CA ASP A 196 3.69 -11.19 -62.86
C ASP A 196 3.80 -12.19 -61.69
N PHE A 197 3.36 -11.79 -60.50
CA PHE A 197 3.41 -12.60 -59.28
C PHE A 197 2.82 -14.00 -59.49
N LYS A 198 1.74 -14.09 -60.26
CA LYS A 198 1.04 -15.35 -60.53
C LYS A 198 1.88 -16.31 -61.40
N GLU A 199 2.64 -15.76 -62.35
CA GLU A 199 3.53 -16.53 -63.23
C GLU A 199 4.74 -17.05 -62.47
N VAL A 200 5.38 -16.18 -61.68
CA VAL A 200 6.50 -16.55 -60.80
C VAL A 200 6.08 -17.63 -59.79
N SER A 201 4.89 -17.50 -59.20
CA SER A 201 4.34 -18.51 -58.27
C SER A 201 4.07 -19.85 -58.95
N ASN A 202 3.59 -19.87 -60.20
CA ASN A 202 3.35 -21.10 -60.95
C ASN A 202 4.67 -21.80 -61.31
N ILE A 203 5.69 -21.03 -61.72
CA ILE A 203 7.04 -21.55 -62.00
C ILE A 203 7.66 -22.12 -60.72
N LEU A 204 7.53 -21.43 -59.58
CA LEU A 204 7.99 -21.92 -58.27
C LEU A 204 7.28 -23.21 -57.86
N GLY A 205 5.96 -23.28 -58.00
CA GLY A 205 5.18 -24.48 -57.69
C GLY A 205 5.61 -25.69 -58.54
N ALA A 206 5.89 -25.47 -59.82
CA ALA A 206 6.41 -26.50 -60.72
C ALA A 206 7.84 -26.92 -60.33
N LYS A 207 8.74 -25.95 -60.10
CA LYS A 207 10.12 -26.22 -59.66
C LYS A 207 10.16 -26.99 -58.33
N TRP A 208 9.33 -26.65 -57.34
CA TRP A 208 9.28 -27.40 -56.08
C TRP A 208 8.87 -28.87 -56.25
N LYS A 209 7.99 -29.17 -57.20
CA LYS A 209 7.58 -30.56 -57.49
C LYS A 209 8.71 -31.35 -58.15
N THR A 210 9.52 -30.72 -58.99
CA THR A 210 10.65 -31.35 -59.69
C THR A 210 11.95 -31.38 -58.87
N ILE A 211 12.04 -30.56 -57.82
CA ILE A 211 13.21 -30.49 -56.93
C ILE A 211 13.43 -31.80 -56.17
N MET A 212 14.67 -32.26 -56.17
CA MET A 212 15.13 -33.48 -55.51
C MET A 212 14.99 -33.36 -53.98
N ALA A 213 14.80 -34.50 -53.31
CA ALA A 213 14.63 -34.55 -51.85
C ALA A 213 15.81 -33.90 -51.09
N GLU A 214 17.01 -33.96 -51.66
CA GLU A 214 18.23 -33.38 -51.07
C GLU A 214 18.22 -31.85 -50.99
N GLU A 215 17.57 -31.17 -51.94
CA GLU A 215 17.42 -29.71 -51.95
C GLU A 215 16.26 -29.23 -51.05
N LYS A 216 15.30 -30.11 -50.72
CA LYS A 216 14.21 -29.83 -49.77
C LYS A 216 14.66 -29.97 -48.31
N LYS A 217 15.59 -30.90 -48.07
CA LYS A 217 16.16 -31.23 -46.76
C LYS A 217 16.64 -30.02 -45.94
N PRO A 218 17.42 -29.06 -46.47
CA PRO A 218 17.84 -27.89 -45.68
C PRO A 218 16.66 -27.03 -45.23
N TYR A 219 15.63 -26.86 -46.05
CA TYR A 219 14.44 -26.08 -45.67
C TYR A 219 13.55 -26.81 -44.67
N GLU A 220 13.53 -28.16 -44.70
CA GLU A 220 12.87 -28.97 -43.67
C GLU A 220 13.58 -28.88 -42.32
N GLU A 221 14.91 -28.91 -42.31
CA GLU A 221 15.72 -28.76 -41.09
C GLU A 221 15.57 -27.35 -40.50
N ILE A 222 15.61 -26.30 -41.32
CA ILE A 222 15.35 -24.92 -40.89
C ILE A 222 13.94 -24.80 -40.28
N TYR A 223 12.92 -25.37 -40.92
CA TYR A 223 11.56 -25.35 -40.38
C TYR A 223 11.45 -26.09 -39.03
N ARG A 224 12.11 -27.23 -38.88
CA ARG A 224 12.14 -27.97 -37.60
C ARG A 224 12.80 -27.15 -36.51
N ALA A 225 13.95 -26.55 -36.79
CA ALA A 225 14.66 -25.69 -35.85
C ALA A 225 13.83 -24.46 -35.43
N GLU A 226 13.25 -23.73 -36.40
CA GLU A 226 12.39 -22.57 -36.11
C GLU A 226 11.14 -22.97 -35.31
N LYS A 227 10.57 -24.15 -35.57
CA LYS A 227 9.43 -24.71 -34.83
C LYS A 227 9.77 -25.05 -33.39
N GLU A 228 10.93 -25.63 -33.15
CA GLU A 228 11.40 -25.91 -31.80
C GLU A 228 11.64 -24.62 -31.01
N VAL A 229 12.29 -23.62 -31.62
CA VAL A 229 12.49 -22.29 -31.02
C VAL A 229 11.14 -21.63 -30.71
N TYR A 230 10.18 -21.69 -31.63
CA TYR A 230 8.84 -21.15 -31.41
C TYR A 230 8.12 -21.83 -30.23
N LEU A 231 8.17 -23.16 -30.15
CA LEU A 231 7.56 -23.90 -29.05
C LEU A 231 8.23 -23.58 -27.71
N GLN A 232 9.56 -23.46 -27.67
CA GLN A 232 10.29 -23.03 -26.49
C GLN A 232 9.90 -21.60 -26.07
N ALA A 233 9.77 -20.67 -27.02
CA ALA A 233 9.35 -19.30 -26.76
C ALA A 233 7.92 -19.19 -26.21
N ILE A 234 7.00 -20.05 -26.66
CA ILE A 234 5.64 -20.15 -26.12
C ILE A 234 5.65 -20.79 -24.73
N ALA A 235 6.45 -21.84 -24.51
CA ALA A 235 6.59 -22.47 -23.20
C ALA A 235 7.17 -21.49 -22.17
N LYS A 236 8.17 -20.70 -22.55
CA LYS A 236 8.75 -19.66 -21.71
C LYS A 236 7.74 -18.58 -21.34
N GLU A 237 6.99 -18.06 -22.31
CA GLU A 237 5.96 -17.05 -22.09
C GLU A 237 4.84 -17.54 -21.14
N LYS A 238 4.44 -18.80 -21.25
CA LYS A 238 3.49 -19.41 -20.29
C LYS A 238 4.06 -19.44 -18.87
N ARG A 239 5.33 -19.81 -18.70
CA ARG A 239 5.99 -19.77 -17.39
C ARG A 239 6.12 -18.35 -16.85
N GLU A 240 6.50 -17.39 -17.70
CA GLU A 240 6.61 -15.98 -17.32
C GLU A 240 5.25 -15.39 -16.89
N THR A 241 4.18 -15.69 -17.62
CA THR A 241 2.82 -15.24 -17.27
C THR A 241 2.30 -15.88 -15.98
N GLU A 242 2.57 -17.16 -15.76
CA GLU A 242 2.25 -17.83 -14.49
C GLU A 242 3.05 -17.26 -13.32
N ALA A 243 4.35 -17.01 -13.51
CA ALA A 243 5.20 -16.37 -12.50
C ALA A 243 4.74 -14.94 -12.16
N MET A 244 4.36 -14.13 -13.16
CA MET A 244 3.80 -12.79 -12.95
C MET A 244 2.50 -12.84 -12.14
N LYS A 245 1.62 -13.81 -12.44
CA LYS A 245 0.37 -13.99 -11.70
C LYS A 245 0.63 -14.36 -10.23
N LEU A 246 1.56 -15.29 -9.99
CA LEU A 246 1.97 -15.66 -8.63
C LEU A 246 2.55 -14.48 -7.86
N PHE A 247 3.40 -13.68 -8.51
CA PHE A 247 3.96 -12.46 -7.92
C PHE A 247 2.89 -11.42 -7.57
N GLU A 248 1.91 -11.19 -8.46
CA GLU A 248 0.78 -10.31 -8.17
C GLU A 248 -0.05 -10.80 -6.98
N ASP A 249 -0.26 -12.10 -6.87
CA ASP A 249 -1.02 -12.70 -5.77
C ASP A 249 -0.24 -12.66 -4.44
N GLU A 250 1.07 -12.91 -4.47
CA GLU A 250 1.96 -12.73 -3.31
C GLU A 250 2.01 -11.26 -2.86
N HIS A 251 2.10 -10.32 -3.80
CA HIS A 251 2.08 -8.90 -3.47
C HIS A 251 0.76 -8.49 -2.80
N LYS A 252 -0.39 -8.93 -3.32
CA LYS A 252 -1.69 -8.69 -2.67
C LYS A 252 -1.76 -9.28 -1.26
N GLN A 253 -1.24 -10.50 -1.07
CA GLN A 253 -1.19 -11.13 0.25
C GLN A 253 -0.31 -10.35 1.22
N LYS A 254 0.88 -9.93 0.76
CA LYS A 254 1.80 -9.13 1.57
C LYS A 254 1.17 -7.79 1.98
N THR A 255 0.54 -7.08 1.05
CA THR A 255 -0.18 -5.84 1.36
C THR A 255 -1.33 -6.06 2.35
N ALA A 256 -2.07 -7.17 2.22
CA ALA A 256 -3.14 -7.49 3.16
C ALA A 256 -2.59 -7.81 4.56
N MET A 257 -1.44 -8.48 4.65
CA MET A 257 -0.77 -8.80 5.91
C MET A 257 -0.18 -7.55 6.57
N GLU A 258 0.45 -6.67 5.80
CA GLU A 258 0.98 -5.38 6.28
C GLU A 258 -0.14 -4.47 6.81
N LEU A 259 -1.29 -4.42 6.13
CA LEU A 259 -2.46 -3.68 6.60
C LEU A 259 -3.02 -4.25 7.92
N LEU A 260 -3.00 -5.58 8.07
CA LEU A 260 -3.41 -6.24 9.30
C LEU A 260 -2.44 -5.95 10.44
N GLU A 261 -1.13 -5.99 10.17
CA GLU A 261 -0.09 -5.64 11.14
C GLU A 261 -0.23 -4.19 11.60
N GLN A 262 -0.43 -3.24 10.67
CA GLN A 262 -0.69 -1.85 10.98
C GLN A 262 -1.95 -1.67 11.85
N TYR A 263 -3.02 -2.42 11.57
CA TYR A 263 -4.24 -2.40 12.38
C TYR A 263 -4.00 -2.94 13.80
N LEU A 264 -3.28 -4.07 13.93
CA LEU A 264 -2.95 -4.65 15.22
C LEU A 264 -2.06 -3.71 16.04
N GLN A 265 -1.09 -3.07 15.40
CA GLN A 265 -0.19 -2.11 16.03
C GLN A 265 -0.93 -0.84 16.46
N PHE A 266 -1.84 -0.33 15.63
CA PHE A 266 -2.75 0.76 16.00
C PHE A 266 -3.61 0.39 17.21
N LYS A 267 -4.16 -0.83 17.25
CA LYS A 267 -4.96 -1.31 18.38
C LYS A 267 -4.13 -1.43 19.66
N GLU A 268 -2.92 -1.99 19.57
CA GLU A 268 -2.02 -2.13 20.71
C GLU A 268 -1.54 -0.76 21.22
N GLU A 269 -1.30 0.20 20.31
CA GLU A 269 -0.93 1.56 20.67
C GLU A 269 -2.10 2.32 21.31
N ALA A 270 -3.33 2.15 20.82
CA ALA A 270 -4.53 2.67 21.48
C ALA A 270 -4.73 2.06 22.88
N GLU A 271 -4.47 0.76 23.05
CA GLU A 271 -4.47 0.11 24.36
C GLU A 271 -3.33 0.60 25.27
N LYS A 272 -2.14 0.86 24.72
CA LYS A 272 -1.00 1.43 25.48
C LYS A 272 -1.24 2.89 25.84
N GLU A 273 -1.87 3.68 24.97
CA GLU A 273 -2.27 5.05 25.25
C GLU A 273 -3.33 5.10 26.34
N THR A 274 -4.37 4.28 26.27
CA THR A 274 -5.38 4.20 27.33
C THR A 274 -4.76 3.75 28.65
N LYS A 275 -3.84 2.78 28.65
CA LYS A 275 -3.06 2.37 29.84
C LYS A 275 -2.07 3.45 30.32
N LYS A 276 -1.49 4.27 29.45
CA LYS A 276 -0.58 5.38 29.82
C LYS A 276 -1.37 6.60 30.34
N LYS A 277 -2.52 6.92 29.74
CA LYS A 277 -3.44 7.97 30.19
C LYS A 277 -3.97 7.66 31.59
N THR A 278 -4.40 6.41 31.84
CA THR A 278 -4.80 5.96 33.19
C THR A 278 -3.66 5.97 34.22
N LYS A 279 -2.38 5.92 33.79
CA LYS A 279 -1.19 5.99 34.68
C LYS A 279 -0.68 7.42 34.91
N LYS A 280 -0.86 8.36 33.97
CA LYS A 280 -0.34 9.73 34.02
C LYS A 280 -1.39 10.76 34.44
N GLU A 281 -2.66 10.57 34.09
CA GLU A 281 -3.75 11.38 34.63
C GLU A 281 -4.21 10.75 35.94
N ARG A 282 -3.70 11.28 37.06
CA ARG A 282 -4.59 11.38 38.22
C ARG A 282 -5.75 12.23 37.73
N ASP A 283 -6.86 11.57 37.40
CA ASP A 283 -8.07 12.17 36.86
C ASP A 283 -8.32 13.53 37.55
N PRO A 284 -8.27 14.64 36.81
CA PRO A 284 -8.38 15.98 37.39
C PRO A 284 -9.66 16.18 38.20
N LEU A 285 -10.70 15.40 37.90
CA LEU A 285 -12.00 15.43 38.56
C LEU A 285 -12.12 14.47 39.74
N LYS A 286 -11.11 13.61 39.98
CA LYS A 286 -11.12 12.72 41.14
C LYS A 286 -10.94 13.57 42.40
N PRO A 287 -11.90 13.55 43.34
CA PRO A 287 -11.77 14.25 44.61
C PRO A 287 -10.44 13.90 45.30
N LYS A 288 -9.79 14.90 45.88
CA LYS A 288 -8.51 14.71 46.61
C LYS A 288 -8.80 14.25 48.03
N GLN A 289 -7.94 13.38 48.57
CA GLN A 289 -8.10 12.93 49.95
C GLN A 289 -8.07 14.12 50.93
N PRO A 290 -8.96 14.12 51.93
CA PRO A 290 -9.04 15.18 52.93
C PRO A 290 -7.83 15.10 53.85
N MET A 291 -7.38 16.25 54.34
CA MET A 291 -6.25 16.30 55.27
C MET A 291 -6.67 15.82 56.67
N SER A 292 -5.77 15.04 57.30
CA SER A 292 -5.94 14.59 58.68
C SER A 292 -5.85 15.76 59.67
N ALA A 293 -6.39 15.58 60.87
CA ALA A 293 -6.41 16.59 61.95
C ALA A 293 -5.03 17.20 62.22
N PHE A 294 -3.99 16.36 62.27
CA PHE A 294 -2.60 16.81 62.41
C PHE A 294 -2.14 17.71 61.25
N PHE A 295 -2.48 17.38 60.01
CA PHE A 295 -2.07 18.18 58.85
C PHE A 295 -2.83 19.49 58.76
N LEU A 296 -4.09 19.54 59.19
CA LEU A 296 -4.85 20.79 59.33
C LEU A 296 -4.18 21.72 60.34
N PHE A 297 -3.87 21.21 61.54
CA PHE A 297 -3.12 21.94 62.56
C PHE A 297 -1.74 22.35 62.07
N SER A 298 -0.96 21.41 61.52
CA SER A 298 0.40 21.66 61.07
C SER A 298 0.46 22.68 59.94
N ASN A 299 -0.55 22.76 59.07
CA ASN A 299 -0.60 23.77 58.03
C ASN A 299 -0.91 25.17 58.57
N GLU A 300 -1.88 25.28 59.46
CA GLU A 300 -2.20 26.55 60.14
C GLU A 300 -1.01 27.03 60.96
N ARG A 301 -0.41 26.13 61.74
CA ARG A 301 0.73 26.44 62.59
C ARG A 301 1.99 26.76 61.79
N ARG A 302 2.25 26.02 60.71
CA ARG A 302 3.35 26.33 59.80
C ARG A 302 3.16 27.70 59.14
N ALA A 303 1.95 28.06 58.74
CA ALA A 303 1.66 29.39 58.19
C ALA A 303 1.92 30.50 59.22
N ALA A 304 1.49 30.31 60.47
CA ALA A 304 1.77 31.24 61.56
C ALA A 304 3.28 31.35 61.87
N LEU A 305 4.00 30.22 61.96
CA LEU A 305 5.44 30.20 62.22
C LEU A 305 6.27 30.84 61.10
N LEU A 306 5.82 30.74 59.85
CA LEU A 306 6.42 31.40 58.69
C LEU A 306 6.12 32.91 58.63
N ALA A 307 5.02 33.35 59.26
CA ALA A 307 4.64 34.75 59.36
C ALA A 307 5.34 35.47 60.53
N ASP A 308 5.45 34.81 61.68
CA ASP A 308 6.05 35.37 62.91
C ASP A 308 7.58 35.38 62.87
N ASN A 309 8.18 34.39 62.20
CA ASN A 309 9.61 34.33 61.97
C ASN A 309 9.84 34.39 60.47
N GLY A 310 10.60 35.37 59.97
CA GLY A 310 11.13 35.38 58.60
C GLY A 310 12.11 34.22 58.29
N ASN A 311 11.96 33.08 58.96
CA ASN A 311 12.79 31.88 58.86
C ASN A 311 12.38 31.06 57.64
N LYS A 312 13.31 31.01 56.69
CA LYS A 312 13.17 30.43 55.35
C LYS A 312 13.14 28.90 55.33
N ASN A 313 13.03 28.22 56.48
CA ASN A 313 13.18 26.77 56.59
C ASN A 313 11.88 26.05 56.99
N VAL A 314 11.14 25.58 55.98
CA VAL A 314 9.90 24.79 56.10
C VAL A 314 10.08 23.54 56.98
N LEU A 315 11.28 22.96 57.02
CA LEU A 315 11.56 21.76 57.82
C LEU A 315 11.58 22.04 59.32
N GLU A 316 12.08 23.19 59.74
CA GLU A 316 12.12 23.57 61.17
C GLU A 316 10.73 23.87 61.69
N ALA A 317 9.92 24.61 60.92
CA ALA A 317 8.52 24.87 61.25
C ALA A 317 7.69 23.58 61.33
N ALA A 318 7.98 22.57 60.49
CA ALA A 318 7.32 21.27 60.56
C ALA A 318 7.71 20.46 61.82
N LYS A 319 8.98 20.54 62.26
CA LYS A 319 9.44 19.90 63.51
C LYS A 319 8.76 20.50 64.73
N ILE A 320 8.74 21.84 64.82
CA ILE A 320 8.08 22.58 65.92
C ILE A 320 6.59 22.23 65.96
N ALA A 321 5.89 22.29 64.82
CA ALA A 321 4.48 21.91 64.75
C ALA A 321 4.24 20.43 65.14
N GLY A 322 5.17 19.51 64.82
CA GLY A 322 5.09 18.12 65.23
C GLY A 322 5.18 17.92 66.74
N GLU A 323 6.11 18.62 67.39
CA GLU A 323 6.31 18.58 68.84
C GLU A 323 5.14 19.23 69.60
N GLU A 324 4.66 20.37 69.13
CA GLU A 324 3.47 21.04 69.68
C GLU A 324 2.24 20.14 69.61
N TRP A 325 1.97 19.51 68.47
CA TRP A 325 0.86 18.58 68.35
C TRP A 325 0.96 17.40 69.32
N LYS A 326 2.17 16.87 69.55
CA LYS A 326 2.37 15.77 70.49
C LYS A 326 2.03 16.20 71.93
N ASN A 327 2.35 17.44 72.29
CA ASN A 327 2.12 18.00 73.63
C ASN A 327 0.72 18.62 73.81
N MET A 328 -0.06 18.81 72.75
CA MET A 328 -1.45 19.31 72.83
C MET A 328 -2.39 18.31 73.53
N THR A 329 -3.30 18.86 74.34
CA THR A 329 -4.34 18.08 75.03
C THR A 329 -5.44 17.63 74.06
N ALA A 330 -6.22 16.63 74.46
CA ALA A 330 -7.33 16.13 73.65
C ALA A 330 -8.36 17.22 73.32
N GLU A 331 -8.57 18.18 74.24
CA GLU A 331 -9.49 19.30 74.04
C GLU A 331 -9.00 20.27 72.97
N GLN A 332 -7.70 20.50 72.89
CA GLN A 332 -7.09 21.35 71.85
C GLN A 332 -7.05 20.64 70.48
N LYS A 333 -7.04 19.30 70.46
CA LYS A 333 -7.08 18.49 69.23
C LYS A 333 -8.49 18.31 68.68
N LYS A 334 -9.52 18.27 69.55
CA LYS A 334 -10.94 18.15 69.18
C LYS A 334 -11.40 19.01 68.00
N PRO A 335 -11.15 20.33 67.94
CA PRO A 335 -11.60 21.14 66.82
C PRO A 335 -11.00 20.68 65.48
N TYR A 336 -9.73 20.29 65.46
CA TYR A 336 -9.06 19.77 64.27
C TYR A 336 -9.56 18.37 63.87
N GLU A 337 -9.89 17.53 64.85
CA GLU A 337 -10.50 16.21 64.63
C GLU A 337 -11.91 16.32 64.05
N GLU A 338 -12.73 17.26 64.53
CA GLU A 338 -14.06 17.53 63.98
C GLU A 338 -14.00 18.07 62.55
N ILE A 339 -13.08 18.98 62.25
CA ILE A 339 -12.87 19.50 60.89
C ILE A 339 -12.38 18.37 59.96
N ALA A 340 -11.44 17.53 60.42
CA ALA A 340 -10.98 16.37 59.65
C ALA A 340 -12.11 15.37 59.38
N LYS A 341 -13.00 15.13 60.37
CA LYS A 341 -14.17 14.26 60.22
C LYS A 341 -15.15 14.82 59.19
N LYS A 342 -15.51 16.11 59.28
CA LYS A 342 -16.38 16.78 58.30
C LYS A 342 -15.80 16.75 56.89
N ASN A 343 -14.49 17.00 56.75
CA ASN A 343 -13.81 16.92 55.45
C ASN A 343 -13.77 15.49 54.90
N LYS A 344 -13.71 14.48 55.78
CA LYS A 344 -13.81 13.07 55.41
C LYS A 344 -15.20 12.70 54.91
N GLU A 345 -16.24 13.16 55.57
CA GLU A 345 -17.63 12.94 55.14
C GLU A 345 -17.88 13.57 53.76
N LYS A 346 -17.51 14.85 53.57
CA LYS A 346 -17.60 15.51 52.26
C LYS A 346 -16.83 14.79 51.16
N TYR A 347 -15.61 14.32 51.44
CA TYR A 347 -14.83 13.55 50.48
C TYR A 347 -15.51 12.24 50.09
N MET A 348 -16.15 11.55 51.03
CA MET A 348 -16.87 10.31 50.73
C MET A 348 -18.06 10.59 49.80
N GLU A 349 -18.85 11.64 50.09
CA GLU A 349 -19.96 12.07 49.23
C GLU A 349 -19.47 12.43 47.82
N GLU A 350 -18.43 13.27 47.70
CA GLU A 350 -17.86 13.64 46.40
C GLU A 350 -17.29 12.43 45.64
N MET A 351 -16.68 11.47 46.35
CA MET A 351 -16.15 10.24 45.75
C MET A 351 -17.25 9.31 45.26
N GLU A 352 -18.40 9.26 45.94
CA GLU A 352 -19.56 8.50 45.48
C GLU A 352 -20.16 9.11 44.21
N VAL A 353 -20.33 10.43 44.17
CA VAL A 353 -20.77 11.15 42.96
C VAL A 353 -19.79 10.94 41.80
N TYR A 354 -18.48 11.01 42.06
CA TYR A 354 -17.46 10.76 41.05
C TYR A 354 -17.51 9.33 40.51
N LYS A 355 -17.72 8.32 41.38
CA LYS A 355 -17.88 6.92 40.95
C LYS A 355 -19.11 6.74 40.06
N GLN A 356 -20.26 7.28 40.46
CA GLN A 356 -21.51 7.19 39.71
C GLN A 356 -21.37 7.84 38.33
N LYS A 357 -20.81 9.06 38.26
CA LYS A 357 -20.59 9.77 37.00
C LYS A 357 -19.64 9.01 36.06
N LYS A 358 -18.59 8.40 36.60
CA LYS A 358 -17.64 7.59 35.83
C LYS A 358 -18.27 6.31 35.28
N GLU A 359 -19.14 5.68 36.05
CA GLU A 359 -19.89 4.50 35.62
C GLU A 359 -20.89 4.85 34.52
N GLU A 360 -21.59 5.97 34.65
CA GLU A 360 -22.49 6.51 33.63
C GLU A 360 -21.76 6.85 32.32
N GLU A 361 -20.61 7.51 32.41
CA GLU A 361 -19.76 7.83 31.25
C GLU A 361 -19.27 6.55 30.54
N ALA A 362 -18.81 5.56 31.30
CA ALA A 362 -18.39 4.27 30.74
C ALA A 362 -19.55 3.52 30.06
N LEU A 363 -20.76 3.60 30.61
CA LEU A 363 -21.98 3.08 29.98
C LEU A 363 -22.32 3.83 28.68
N ASN A 364 -22.14 5.15 28.65
CA ASN A 364 -22.43 5.95 27.46
C ASN A 364 -21.45 5.66 26.33
N VAL A 365 -20.15 5.49 26.63
CA VAL A 365 -19.13 5.08 25.66
C VAL A 365 -19.46 3.71 25.08
N LYS A 366 -19.82 2.73 25.91
CA LYS A 366 -20.24 1.40 25.42
C LYS A 366 -21.46 1.47 24.50
N LYS A 367 -22.47 2.27 24.84
CA LYS A 367 -23.63 2.48 23.97
C LYS A 367 -23.24 3.11 22.64
N GLN A 368 -22.35 4.10 22.63
CA GLN A 368 -21.85 4.72 21.41
C GLN A 368 -21.06 3.72 20.53
N GLU A 369 -20.22 2.88 21.14
CA GLU A 369 -19.49 1.82 20.43
C GLU A 369 -20.45 0.78 19.81
N GLU A 370 -21.47 0.37 20.55
CA GLU A 370 -22.50 -0.57 20.06
C GLU A 370 -23.31 0.03 18.90
N GLU A 371 -23.67 1.31 18.96
CA GLU A 371 -24.35 2.02 17.87
C GLU A 371 -23.47 2.13 16.62
N MET A 372 -22.19 2.44 16.79
CA MET A 372 -21.23 2.49 15.69
C MET A 372 -21.04 1.11 15.03
N MET A 373 -20.93 0.05 15.82
CA MET A 373 -20.88 -1.33 15.32
C MET A 373 -22.15 -1.72 14.57
N LYS A 374 -23.32 -1.28 15.05
CA LYS A 374 -24.60 -1.52 14.37
C LYS A 374 -24.66 -0.80 13.02
N LEU A 375 -24.15 0.42 12.92
CA LEU A 375 -24.08 1.17 11.66
C LEU A 375 -23.14 0.50 10.65
N GLN A 376 -21.95 0.11 11.08
CA GLN A 376 -20.99 -0.64 10.24
C GLN A 376 -21.59 -1.96 9.74
N LYS A 377 -22.31 -2.69 10.61
CA LYS A 377 -23.01 -3.92 10.22
C LYS A 377 -24.11 -3.66 9.18
N GLN A 378 -24.87 -2.57 9.31
CA GLN A 378 -25.87 -2.19 8.32
C GLN A 378 -25.25 -1.84 6.97
N GLU A 379 -24.15 -1.08 6.95
CA GLU A 379 -23.42 -0.72 5.74
C GLU A 379 -22.86 -1.96 5.03
N ALA A 380 -22.25 -2.88 5.78
CA ALA A 380 -21.77 -4.17 5.25
C ALA A 380 -22.90 -4.99 4.61
N LEU A 381 -24.08 -5.04 5.25
CA LEU A 381 -25.27 -5.70 4.72
C LEU A 381 -25.78 -5.05 3.42
N GLN A 382 -25.73 -3.72 3.31
CA GLN A 382 -26.10 -3.03 2.07
C GLN A 382 -25.12 -3.34 0.95
N LEU A 383 -23.81 -3.39 1.23
CA LEU A 383 -22.80 -3.78 0.25
C LEU A 383 -23.00 -5.22 -0.22
N LEU A 384 -23.33 -6.14 0.69
CA LEU A 384 -23.60 -7.54 0.37
C LEU A 384 -24.84 -7.68 -0.53
N LYS A 385 -25.94 -7.00 -0.19
CA LYS A 385 -27.13 -6.93 -1.04
C LYS A 385 -26.85 -6.32 -2.42
N LYS A 386 -25.95 -5.34 -2.53
CA LYS A 386 -25.52 -4.79 -3.83
C LYS A 386 -24.75 -5.82 -4.64
N LYS A 387 -23.83 -6.58 -4.03
CA LYS A 387 -23.09 -7.67 -4.68
C LYS A 387 -24.01 -8.80 -5.14
N GLU A 388 -24.96 -9.23 -4.30
CA GLU A 388 -25.95 -10.24 -4.68
C GLU A 388 -26.82 -9.79 -5.87
N LYS A 389 -27.23 -8.51 -5.90
CA LYS A 389 -27.95 -7.95 -7.05
C LYS A 389 -27.10 -7.97 -8.32
N THR A 390 -25.82 -7.60 -8.24
CA THR A 390 -24.93 -7.64 -9.40
C THR A 390 -24.70 -9.07 -9.90
N ASP A 391 -24.53 -10.03 -8.97
CA ASP A 391 -24.34 -11.43 -9.31
C ASP A 391 -25.60 -12.05 -9.91
N HIS A 392 -26.78 -11.67 -9.39
CA HIS A 392 -28.06 -12.08 -9.94
C HIS A 392 -28.29 -11.52 -11.36
N ILE A 393 -27.88 -10.27 -11.63
CA ILE A 393 -27.91 -9.68 -12.98
C ILE A 393 -26.96 -10.44 -13.92
N ILE A 394 -25.74 -10.75 -13.48
CA ILE A 394 -24.76 -11.52 -14.26
C ILE A 394 -25.30 -12.92 -14.56
N LYS A 395 -25.87 -13.60 -13.57
CA LYS A 395 -26.48 -14.93 -13.71
C LYS A 395 -27.66 -14.90 -14.68
N LYS A 396 -28.59 -13.96 -14.52
CA LYS A 396 -29.74 -13.78 -15.41
C LYS A 396 -29.33 -13.44 -16.85
N THR A 397 -28.23 -12.71 -17.02
CA THR A 397 -27.66 -12.40 -18.35
C THR A 397 -27.05 -13.64 -19.00
N LYS A 398 -26.36 -14.49 -18.22
CA LYS A 398 -25.86 -15.79 -18.69
C LYS A 398 -27.00 -16.76 -19.02
N GLU A 399 -28.03 -16.84 -18.18
CA GLU A 399 -29.21 -17.68 -18.40
C GLU A 399 -30.00 -17.23 -19.64
N LYS A 400 -30.27 -15.93 -19.83
CA LYS A 400 -30.87 -15.42 -21.08
C LYS A 400 -30.05 -15.79 -22.31
N ARG A 401 -28.72 -15.74 -22.22
CA ARG A 401 -27.82 -16.14 -23.32
C ARG A 401 -27.86 -17.66 -23.58
N GLN A 402 -28.11 -18.48 -22.57
CA GLN A 402 -28.30 -19.93 -22.70
C GLN A 402 -29.72 -20.28 -23.21
N GLN A 403 -30.76 -19.64 -22.70
CA GLN A 403 -32.14 -19.77 -23.19
C GLN A 403 -32.25 -19.33 -24.66
N LYS A 404 -31.56 -18.26 -25.08
CA LYS A 404 -31.50 -17.87 -26.50
C LYS A 404 -30.78 -18.89 -27.38
N LYS A 405 -29.90 -19.74 -26.81
CA LYS A 405 -29.34 -20.90 -27.52
C LYS A 405 -30.33 -22.07 -27.59
N GLN A 406 -31.14 -22.28 -26.56
CA GLN A 406 -32.12 -23.37 -26.48
C GLN A 406 -33.42 -23.07 -27.25
N GLN A 407 -33.96 -21.85 -27.22
CA GLN A 407 -35.11 -21.42 -28.04
C GLN A 407 -34.83 -21.46 -29.55
N ASN A 408 -33.56 -21.47 -29.96
CA ASN A 408 -33.18 -21.65 -31.36
C ASN A 408 -32.99 -23.13 -31.74
N SER A 409 -33.37 -24.05 -30.86
CA SER A 409 -33.31 -25.51 -31.03
C SER A 409 -34.72 -26.11 -31.07
N ASP A 410 -35.58 -25.59 -31.94
CA ASP A 410 -36.77 -26.36 -32.34
C ASP A 410 -36.30 -27.74 -32.84
N PRO A 411 -36.76 -28.85 -32.22
CA PRO A 411 -36.35 -30.20 -32.61
C PRO A 411 -36.67 -30.55 -34.06
N ASN A 412 -37.75 -29.98 -34.62
CA ASN A 412 -38.23 -30.26 -35.98
C ASN A 412 -37.70 -29.28 -37.02
N LYS A 413 -37.07 -28.16 -36.60
CA LYS A 413 -36.44 -27.24 -37.55
C LYS A 413 -35.23 -27.93 -38.19
N PRO A 414 -35.22 -28.09 -39.53
CA PRO A 414 -34.07 -28.64 -40.23
C PRO A 414 -32.80 -27.88 -39.84
N LYS A 415 -31.69 -28.60 -39.66
CA LYS A 415 -30.39 -28.01 -39.33
C LYS A 415 -29.61 -27.75 -40.60
N LYS A 416 -28.98 -26.57 -40.68
CA LYS A 416 -28.10 -26.26 -41.82
C LYS A 416 -27.04 -27.35 -41.96
N PRO A 417 -26.90 -27.94 -43.17
CA PRO A 417 -25.97 -29.03 -43.40
C PRO A 417 -24.54 -28.53 -43.27
N ALA A 418 -23.63 -29.46 -43.03
CA ALA A 418 -22.21 -29.15 -42.93
C ALA A 418 -21.68 -28.63 -44.27
N SER A 419 -20.92 -27.53 -44.23
CA SER A 419 -20.18 -27.00 -45.39
C SER A 419 -19.17 -28.02 -45.92
N SER A 420 -18.74 -27.89 -47.18
CA SER A 420 -17.79 -28.79 -47.85
C SER A 420 -16.53 -29.04 -47.03
N PHE A 421 -15.96 -27.98 -46.44
CA PHE A 421 -14.83 -28.10 -45.52
C PHE A 421 -15.18 -28.91 -44.26
N LEU A 422 -16.38 -28.75 -43.69
CA LEU A 422 -16.78 -29.46 -42.48
C LEU A 422 -17.01 -30.96 -42.76
N LEU A 423 -17.60 -31.30 -43.90
CA LEU A 423 -17.77 -32.70 -44.34
C LEU A 423 -16.42 -33.37 -44.50
N PHE A 424 -15.51 -32.74 -45.24
CA PHE A 424 -14.13 -33.19 -45.34
C PHE A 424 -13.45 -33.26 -43.97
N SER A 425 -13.64 -32.25 -43.12
CA SER A 425 -13.01 -32.21 -41.80
C SER A 425 -13.40 -33.39 -40.92
N LYS A 426 -14.63 -33.89 -41.07
CA LYS A 426 -15.13 -35.04 -40.31
C LYS A 426 -14.43 -36.32 -40.75
N GLU A 427 -14.27 -36.51 -42.05
CA GLU A 427 -13.60 -37.68 -42.63
C GLU A 427 -12.09 -37.63 -42.38
N ALA A 428 -11.45 -36.50 -42.69
CA ALA A 428 -10.04 -36.28 -42.42
C ALA A 428 -9.71 -36.43 -40.93
N ARG A 429 -10.61 -36.00 -40.03
CA ARG A 429 -10.44 -36.22 -38.58
C ARG A 429 -10.48 -37.70 -38.23
N LYS A 430 -11.42 -38.47 -38.79
CA LYS A 430 -11.53 -39.91 -38.55
C LYS A 430 -10.25 -40.63 -38.96
N THR A 431 -9.76 -40.34 -40.15
CA THR A 431 -8.50 -40.88 -40.68
C THR A 431 -7.30 -40.48 -39.81
N LEU A 432 -7.19 -39.20 -39.45
CA LEU A 432 -6.07 -38.71 -38.64
C LEU A 432 -6.06 -39.21 -37.19
N VAL A 433 -7.22 -39.45 -36.59
CA VAL A 433 -7.33 -40.05 -35.25
C VAL A 433 -6.96 -41.53 -35.28
N GLN A 434 -7.32 -42.24 -36.36
CA GLN A 434 -6.99 -43.65 -36.55
C GLN A 434 -5.49 -43.85 -36.85
N GLU A 435 -4.92 -42.99 -37.70
CA GLU A 435 -3.49 -42.98 -38.01
C GLU A 435 -2.62 -42.55 -36.82
N ARG A 436 -3.14 -41.68 -35.94
CA ARG A 436 -2.39 -41.10 -34.84
C ARG A 436 -3.22 -41.02 -33.56
N GLN A 437 -3.24 -42.14 -32.83
CA GLN A 437 -3.89 -42.23 -31.53
C GLN A 437 -3.20 -41.29 -30.52
N GLY A 438 -3.98 -40.44 -29.82
CA GLY A 438 -3.48 -39.56 -28.75
C GLY A 438 -3.17 -38.10 -29.13
N ILE A 439 -3.41 -37.68 -30.38
CA ILE A 439 -3.17 -36.27 -30.78
C ILE A 439 -4.26 -35.32 -30.25
N ASN A 440 -3.82 -34.16 -29.76
CA ASN A 440 -4.69 -33.07 -29.30
C ASN A 440 -5.60 -32.55 -30.44
N ASN A 441 -6.86 -32.25 -30.12
CA ASN A 441 -7.89 -31.75 -31.04
C ASN A 441 -7.45 -30.48 -31.80
N SER A 442 -6.69 -29.59 -31.15
CA SER A 442 -6.15 -28.38 -31.79
C SER A 442 -5.18 -28.73 -32.94
N THR A 443 -4.32 -29.72 -32.73
CA THR A 443 -3.36 -30.23 -33.72
C THR A 443 -4.08 -30.97 -34.85
N LEU A 444 -5.10 -31.77 -34.52
CA LEU A 444 -5.94 -32.43 -35.54
C LEU A 444 -6.62 -31.41 -36.45
N ASN A 445 -7.21 -30.34 -35.90
CA ASN A 445 -7.87 -29.30 -36.70
C ASN A 445 -6.89 -28.53 -37.59
N ALA A 446 -5.66 -28.31 -37.12
CA ALA A 446 -4.60 -27.73 -37.95
C ALA A 446 -4.23 -28.67 -39.12
N LEU A 447 -4.03 -29.96 -38.86
CA LEU A 447 -3.72 -30.97 -39.89
C LEU A 447 -4.84 -31.11 -40.91
N ILE A 448 -6.10 -31.10 -40.48
CA ILE A 448 -7.26 -31.12 -41.36
C ILE A 448 -7.29 -29.89 -42.25
N SER A 449 -7.01 -28.71 -41.70
CA SER A 449 -6.98 -27.46 -42.48
C SER A 449 -5.86 -27.45 -43.52
N VAL A 450 -4.74 -28.12 -43.23
CA VAL A 450 -3.64 -28.33 -44.18
C VAL A 450 -4.06 -29.32 -45.27
N LYS A 451 -4.57 -30.50 -44.90
CA LYS A 451 -5.04 -31.49 -45.87
C LYS A 451 -6.10 -30.91 -46.82
N TRP A 452 -7.02 -30.07 -46.33
CA TRP A 452 -8.01 -29.40 -47.19
C TRP A 452 -7.39 -28.47 -48.25
N LYS A 453 -6.33 -27.76 -47.88
CA LYS A 453 -5.58 -26.87 -48.79
C LYS A 453 -4.66 -27.63 -49.74
N GLU A 454 -4.37 -28.88 -49.44
CA GLU A 454 -3.55 -29.77 -50.28
C GLU A 454 -4.40 -30.57 -51.28
N LEU A 455 -5.69 -30.78 -51.00
CA LEU A 455 -6.62 -31.39 -51.95
C LEU A 455 -6.57 -30.68 -53.30
N SER A 456 -6.62 -31.45 -54.38
CA SER A 456 -6.75 -30.92 -55.74
C SER A 456 -8.11 -30.23 -55.91
N GLU A 457 -8.24 -29.41 -56.96
CA GLU A 457 -9.51 -28.74 -57.27
C GLU A 457 -10.62 -29.76 -57.55
N GLU A 458 -10.29 -30.82 -58.28
CA GLU A 458 -11.19 -31.96 -58.56
C GLU A 458 -11.65 -32.67 -57.28
N GLU A 459 -10.73 -32.90 -56.32
CA GLU A 459 -11.08 -33.53 -55.04
C GLU A 459 -11.92 -32.61 -54.15
N ARG A 460 -11.65 -31.29 -54.16
CA ARG A 460 -12.48 -30.30 -53.46
C ARG A 460 -13.87 -30.20 -54.07
N ASP A 461 -13.99 -30.36 -55.39
CA ASP A 461 -15.26 -30.30 -56.09
C ASP A 461 -16.17 -31.47 -55.72
N VAL A 462 -15.63 -32.64 -55.44
CA VAL A 462 -16.41 -33.75 -54.85
C VAL A 462 -17.03 -33.36 -53.51
N TRP A 463 -16.29 -32.63 -52.65
CA TRP A 463 -16.81 -32.15 -51.37
C TRP A 463 -17.77 -30.97 -51.51
N ASN A 464 -17.54 -30.08 -52.48
CA ASN A 464 -18.44 -28.98 -52.80
C ASN A 464 -19.76 -29.50 -53.36
N ALA A 465 -19.74 -30.50 -54.25
CA ALA A 465 -20.93 -31.17 -54.77
C ALA A 465 -21.74 -31.83 -53.65
N LYS A 466 -21.08 -32.61 -52.78
CA LYS A 466 -21.72 -33.22 -51.59
C LYS A 466 -22.35 -32.18 -50.65
N ALA A 467 -21.69 -31.04 -50.45
CA ALA A 467 -22.24 -29.96 -49.62
C ALA A 467 -23.41 -29.23 -50.31
N SER A 468 -23.36 -29.06 -51.63
CA SER A 468 -24.44 -28.47 -52.42
C SER A 468 -25.69 -29.34 -52.40
N GLU A 469 -25.55 -30.64 -52.64
CA GLU A 469 -26.65 -31.61 -52.55
C GLU A 469 -27.28 -31.61 -51.16
N ALA A 470 -26.47 -31.63 -50.10
CA ALA A 470 -26.96 -31.54 -48.73
C ALA A 470 -27.70 -30.21 -48.45
N MET A 471 -27.22 -29.09 -49.02
CA MET A 471 -27.89 -27.78 -48.95
C MET A 471 -29.23 -27.75 -49.70
N GLU A 472 -29.34 -28.43 -50.84
CA GLU A 472 -30.59 -28.56 -51.58
C GLU A 472 -31.61 -29.41 -50.82
N VAL A 473 -31.18 -30.53 -50.22
CA VAL A 473 -32.02 -31.34 -49.35
C VAL A 473 -32.52 -30.52 -48.15
N TYR A 474 -31.63 -29.76 -47.51
CA TYR A 474 -32.00 -28.84 -46.42
C TYR A 474 -32.98 -27.77 -46.87
N LYS A 475 -32.82 -27.20 -48.07
CA LYS A 475 -33.74 -26.20 -48.62
C LYS A 475 -35.14 -26.79 -48.79
N LYS A 476 -35.24 -28.00 -49.36
CA LYS A 476 -36.52 -28.73 -49.49
C LYS A 476 -37.15 -29.03 -48.13
N GLN A 477 -36.35 -29.47 -47.15
CA GLN A 477 -36.82 -29.72 -45.78
C GLN A 477 -37.28 -28.44 -45.08
N MET A 478 -36.59 -27.31 -45.26
CA MET A 478 -36.98 -26.01 -44.72
C MET A 478 -38.28 -25.50 -45.34
N GLU A 479 -38.48 -25.70 -46.64
CA GLU A 479 -39.73 -25.36 -47.33
C GLU A 479 -40.91 -26.20 -46.80
N GLN A 480 -40.70 -27.50 -46.58
CA GLN A 480 -41.70 -28.39 -45.95
C GLN A 480 -41.98 -28.02 -44.49
N TYR A 481 -40.94 -27.67 -43.72
CA TYR A 481 -41.07 -27.22 -42.34
C TYR A 481 -41.82 -25.88 -42.25
N ASN A 482 -41.52 -24.93 -43.13
CA ASN A 482 -42.24 -23.66 -43.18
C ASN A 482 -43.71 -23.88 -43.54
N LYS A 483 -43.99 -24.76 -44.50
CA LYS A 483 -45.36 -25.10 -44.91
C LYS A 483 -46.16 -25.76 -43.78
N SER A 484 -45.56 -26.71 -43.06
CA SER A 484 -46.21 -27.35 -41.90
C SER A 484 -46.39 -26.38 -40.72
N ALA A 485 -45.44 -25.47 -40.49
CA ALA A 485 -45.57 -24.43 -39.48
C ALA A 485 -46.65 -23.38 -39.82
N GLU A 486 -46.92 -23.12 -41.10
CA GLU A 486 -48.01 -22.26 -41.56
C GLU A 486 -49.37 -22.97 -41.44
N GLU A 487 -49.44 -24.26 -41.75
CA GLU A 487 -50.65 -25.09 -41.57
C GLU A 487 -51.04 -25.25 -40.08
N GLU A 488 -50.07 -25.42 -39.18
CA GLU A 488 -50.29 -25.44 -37.72
C GLU A 488 -50.71 -24.08 -37.14
N GLN A 489 -50.49 -22.96 -37.84
CA GLN A 489 -50.92 -21.62 -37.41
C GLN A 489 -52.31 -21.24 -37.94
N GLN A 490 -52.83 -21.96 -38.93
CA GLN A 490 -54.16 -21.74 -39.52
C GLN A 490 -55.25 -22.63 -38.90
N HIS A 491 -54.85 -23.65 -38.14
CA HIS A 491 -55.71 -24.48 -37.30
C HIS A 491 -55.74 -23.97 -35.86
#